data_AF-A0A7I8L480-F1
#
_entry.id   AF-A0A7I8L480-F1
#
_cell.length_a   1.000
_cell.length_b   1.000
_cell.length_c   1.000
_cell.angle_alpha   90.00
_cell.angle_beta   90.00
_cell.angle_gamma   90.00
#
_symmetry.space_group_name_H-M   'P 1'
#
loop_
_entity.id
_entity.type
_entity.pdbx_description
1 polymer ?
#
loop_
_entity_poly.entity_id
_entity_poly.type
_entity_poly.pdbx_seq_one_letter_code
_entity_poly.pdbx_strand_id
1 'polypeptide(L)'
;MEPLLGFTGDSQNAGHSRAAFLTGKEGDREHIRGLRDFFREFRAESKVLWFLAGPAMFTAVCQYSLGAVTLIFAGQLGTIELAAVSIENSVIAGLCYGLMLGMGSALETLCGQVVGAGKLDMLGVYMQRSWLILLVTALLLTPLYVFATNWLRLIGQTADISRAAGQFALWMLPQLFAYAFNFPLAKFLQAQSRLMFRAAVAAGTLLVHVFLNWLLVLRLGWGLPGAAFVLNLSWWIIVTSQMAYIFLGACGEAWSGFSWKAFHQVWAFVRLSVASAIMLCLEFWYYMVLILCAGYLKNAKISVDAISICMNISGWTIMVALGSNIAISVRVSNELGAGHPKRAKFAVVVAVVTSFLIGLFLAVILIITRKEFPYAFTSSSEVRELVYQLAPLLAITITANNVQPVLSGVAIGAGWQAFVAYINVGSYYLFGIPIGLLLAFKFDLGVKGIWYGMLSGTLLQTMILVLMTSRTKWTKEASAARDRVKKWGGEEV
;
A
#
# COMPACT_ATOMS: atom_id res chain seq x y z
N MET A 1 5.63 -23.91 45.90
CA MET A 1 5.96 -22.47 45.84
C MET A 1 7.30 -22.39 45.15
N GLU A 2 7.29 -22.35 43.82
CA GLU A 2 8.44 -22.24 42.91
C GLU A 2 7.91 -21.60 41.62
N PRO A 3 8.56 -20.56 41.06
CA PRO A 3 8.07 -19.91 39.85
C PRO A 3 8.71 -20.48 38.58
N LEU A 4 7.85 -20.78 37.60
CA LEU A 4 8.17 -21.06 36.21
C LEU A 4 8.66 -19.77 35.51
N LEU A 5 9.96 -19.67 35.24
CA LEU A 5 10.54 -18.73 34.30
C LEU A 5 11.43 -19.48 33.31
N GLY A 6 10.89 -19.69 32.10
CA GLY A 6 11.57 -20.31 30.98
C GLY A 6 11.02 -19.80 29.65
N PHE A 7 11.03 -18.48 29.46
CA PHE A 7 10.62 -17.83 28.20
C PHE A 7 11.55 -16.66 27.87
N THR A 8 12.86 -16.90 27.77
CA THR A 8 13.81 -15.89 27.27
C THR A 8 14.86 -16.44 26.28
N GLY A 9 14.95 -17.76 26.07
CA GLY A 9 15.97 -18.38 25.20
C GLY A 9 15.60 -18.55 23.71
N ASP A 10 14.32 -18.66 23.36
CA ASP A 10 13.92 -19.07 22.00
C ASP A 10 13.77 -17.93 20.98
N SER A 11 13.61 -16.68 21.43
CA SER A 11 13.38 -15.54 20.52
C SER A 11 14.65 -15.11 19.77
N GLN A 12 15.82 -15.21 20.41
CA GLN A 12 17.12 -14.90 19.81
C GLN A 12 17.55 -15.96 18.79
N ASN A 13 17.38 -17.24 19.10
CA ASN A 13 17.68 -18.34 18.18
C ASN A 13 16.74 -18.36 16.95
N ALA A 14 15.44 -18.07 17.16
CA ALA A 14 14.50 -17.88 16.06
C ALA A 14 14.82 -16.64 15.21
N GLY A 15 15.33 -15.57 15.82
CA GLY A 15 15.81 -14.37 15.14
C GLY A 15 17.00 -14.64 14.22
N HIS A 16 18.02 -15.34 14.74
CA HIS A 16 19.22 -15.75 13.98
C HIS A 16 18.88 -16.73 12.85
N SER A 17 18.05 -17.75 13.10
CA SER A 17 17.63 -18.70 12.06
C SER A 17 16.81 -18.05 10.94
N ARG A 18 15.98 -17.06 11.27
CA ARG A 18 15.16 -16.32 10.29
C ARG A 18 15.98 -15.32 9.49
N ALA A 19 16.93 -14.63 10.14
CA ALA A 19 17.91 -13.79 9.45
C ALA A 19 18.76 -14.63 8.48
N ALA A 20 19.26 -15.79 8.90
CA ALA A 20 20.03 -16.70 8.04
C ALA A 20 19.21 -17.31 6.88
N PHE A 21 17.91 -17.57 7.08
CA PHE A 21 17.01 -18.01 6.01
C PHE A 21 16.77 -16.90 4.97
N LEU A 22 16.60 -15.66 5.43
CA LEU A 22 16.40 -14.52 4.55
C LEU A 22 17.69 -14.19 3.81
N THR A 23 18.81 -14.02 4.51
CA THR A 23 20.08 -13.70 3.86
C THR A 23 20.56 -14.83 2.97
N GLY A 24 20.34 -16.10 3.31
CA GLY A 24 20.87 -17.26 2.60
C GLY A 24 22.37 -17.43 2.88
N LYS A 25 22.84 -18.68 3.06
CA LYS A 25 24.22 -19.04 3.46
C LYS A 25 25.28 -18.10 2.85
N GLU A 26 26.19 -17.63 3.69
CA GLU A 26 27.31 -16.75 3.36
C GLU A 26 28.02 -17.24 2.10
N GLY A 27 27.94 -16.45 1.03
CA GLY A 27 28.42 -16.83 -0.29
C GLY A 27 27.65 -16.08 -1.36
N ASP A 28 28.32 -15.09 -1.95
CA ASP A 28 27.89 -14.46 -3.19
C ASP A 28 27.48 -15.57 -4.17
N ARG A 29 26.23 -15.56 -4.67
CA ARG A 29 25.64 -16.73 -5.38
C ARG A 29 26.61 -17.30 -6.42
N GLU A 30 26.73 -18.63 -6.45
CA GLU A 30 27.42 -19.34 -7.53
C GLU A 30 26.96 -18.78 -8.88
N HIS A 31 27.91 -18.54 -9.80
CA HIS A 31 27.59 -18.08 -11.15
C HIS A 31 26.50 -18.99 -11.74
N ILE A 32 25.38 -18.40 -12.18
CA ILE A 32 24.31 -19.16 -12.85
C ILE A 32 24.90 -19.67 -14.17
N ARG A 33 25.31 -20.94 -14.21
CA ARG A 33 26.01 -21.57 -15.35
C ARG A 33 25.06 -22.27 -16.32
N GLY A 34 23.79 -22.46 -15.95
CA GLY A 34 22.78 -23.06 -16.82
C GLY A 34 21.34 -22.95 -16.29
N LEU A 35 20.38 -23.48 -17.07
CA LEU A 35 18.95 -23.42 -16.76
C LEU A 35 18.59 -24.09 -15.43
N ARG A 36 19.21 -25.24 -15.11
CA ARG A 36 18.95 -25.98 -13.86
C ARG A 36 19.32 -25.15 -12.63
N ASP A 37 20.47 -24.47 -12.68
CA ASP A 37 20.92 -23.58 -11.61
C ASP A 37 20.00 -22.36 -11.50
N PHE A 38 19.59 -21.78 -12.64
CA PHE A 38 18.62 -20.69 -12.65
C PHE A 38 17.30 -21.10 -11.96
N PHE A 39 16.73 -22.26 -12.29
CA PHE A 39 15.49 -22.73 -11.65
C PHE A 39 15.66 -23.02 -10.15
N ARG A 40 16.82 -23.57 -9.74
CA ARG A 40 17.15 -23.79 -8.33
C ARG A 40 17.19 -22.47 -7.56
N GLU A 41 17.92 -21.50 -8.10
CA GLU A 41 18.07 -20.15 -7.54
C GLU A 41 16.76 -19.35 -7.55
N PHE A 42 15.97 -19.48 -8.62
CA PHE A 42 14.64 -18.90 -8.74
C PHE A 42 13.72 -19.46 -7.67
N ARG A 43 13.71 -20.78 -7.47
CA ARG A 43 12.88 -21.43 -6.44
C ARG A 43 13.31 -21.02 -5.03
N ALA A 44 14.61 -20.92 -4.77
CA ALA A 44 15.12 -20.49 -3.47
C ALA A 44 14.68 -19.05 -3.16
N GLU A 45 14.89 -18.13 -4.11
CA GLU A 45 14.49 -16.73 -3.94
C GLU A 45 12.97 -16.56 -3.89
N SER A 46 12.23 -17.32 -4.71
CA SER A 46 10.77 -17.30 -4.72
C SER A 46 10.19 -17.71 -3.36
N LYS A 47 10.79 -18.69 -2.67
CA LYS A 47 10.38 -19.04 -1.29
C LYS A 47 10.55 -17.87 -0.33
N VAL A 48 11.67 -17.14 -0.41
CA VAL A 48 11.94 -15.97 0.42
C VAL A 48 10.93 -14.86 0.10
N LEU A 49 10.69 -14.58 -1.19
CA LEU A 49 9.72 -13.58 -1.60
C LEU A 49 8.30 -13.94 -1.18
N TRP A 50 7.86 -15.20 -1.31
CA TRP A 50 6.52 -15.63 -0.88
C TRP A 50 6.34 -15.61 0.62
N PHE A 51 7.39 -15.90 1.39
CA PHE A 51 7.39 -15.75 2.84
C PHE A 51 7.10 -14.30 3.26
N LEU A 52 7.47 -13.33 2.42
CA LEU A 52 7.16 -11.92 2.63
C LEU A 52 5.82 -11.50 1.99
N ALA A 53 5.63 -11.83 0.72
CA ALA A 53 4.53 -11.37 -0.12
C ALA A 53 3.19 -11.95 0.32
N GLY A 54 3.10 -13.25 0.60
CA GLY A 54 1.84 -13.89 0.99
C GLY A 54 1.17 -13.22 2.20
N PRO A 55 1.88 -13.08 3.34
CA PRO A 55 1.33 -12.40 4.51
C PRO A 55 1.07 -10.91 4.28
N ALA A 56 1.91 -10.22 3.49
CA ALA A 56 1.72 -8.81 3.15
C ALA A 56 0.47 -8.57 2.29
N MET A 57 0.26 -9.38 1.25
CA MET A 57 -0.93 -9.38 0.39
C MET A 57 -2.18 -9.61 1.23
N PHE A 58 -2.16 -10.65 2.07
CA PHE A 58 -3.30 -11.00 2.91
C PHE A 58 -3.61 -9.89 3.92
N THR A 59 -2.58 -9.29 4.54
CA THR A 59 -2.75 -8.12 5.42
C THR A 59 -3.42 -6.96 4.69
N ALA A 60 -2.95 -6.62 3.49
CA ALA A 60 -3.49 -5.52 2.69
C ALA A 60 -4.95 -5.76 2.31
N VAL A 61 -5.29 -6.99 1.87
CA VAL A 61 -6.67 -7.38 1.55
C VAL A 61 -7.57 -7.29 2.79
N CYS A 62 -7.12 -7.79 3.94
CA CYS A 62 -7.89 -7.72 5.19
C CYS A 62 -8.16 -6.27 5.62
N GLN A 63 -7.12 -5.42 5.57
CA GLN A 63 -7.25 -4.01 5.96
C GLN A 63 -8.16 -3.22 5.01
N TYR A 64 -8.03 -3.45 3.69
CA TYR A 64 -8.94 -2.85 2.71
C TYR A 64 -10.39 -3.31 2.92
N SER A 65 -10.59 -4.57 3.31
CA SER A 65 -11.91 -5.15 3.56
C SER A 65 -12.64 -4.51 4.74
N LEU A 66 -11.94 -3.88 5.70
CA LEU A 66 -12.60 -3.14 6.79
C LEU A 66 -13.49 -2.00 6.26
N GLY A 67 -12.95 -1.20 5.33
CA GLY A 67 -13.71 -0.12 4.68
C GLY A 67 -14.85 -0.67 3.83
N ALA A 68 -14.60 -1.74 3.06
CA ALA A 68 -15.62 -2.37 2.22
C ALA A 68 -16.78 -2.96 3.04
N VAL A 69 -16.49 -3.64 4.15
CA VAL A 69 -17.51 -4.17 5.05
C VAL A 69 -18.32 -3.03 5.68
N THR A 70 -17.67 -1.99 6.19
CA THR A 70 -18.37 -0.81 6.75
C THR A 70 -19.32 -0.20 5.72
N LEU A 71 -18.90 -0.10 4.45
CA LEU A 71 -19.72 0.41 3.36
C LEU A 71 -20.94 -0.50 3.08
N ILE A 72 -20.76 -1.82 3.08
CA ILE A 72 -21.87 -2.77 2.90
C ILE A 72 -22.93 -2.61 4.00
N PHE A 73 -22.51 -2.50 5.27
CA PHE A 73 -23.43 -2.30 6.39
C PHE A 73 -24.12 -0.93 6.35
N ALA A 74 -23.41 0.13 5.96
CA ALA A 74 -24.02 1.45 5.75
C ALA A 74 -25.07 1.42 4.62
N GLY A 75 -24.83 0.63 3.57
CA GLY A 75 -25.81 0.40 2.49
C GLY A 75 -27.13 -0.23 2.95
N GLN A 76 -27.11 -1.01 4.03
CA GLN A 76 -28.33 -1.57 4.61
C GLN A 76 -29.13 -0.54 5.44
N LEU A 77 -28.49 0.54 5.89
CA LEU A 77 -29.16 1.61 6.63
C LEU A 77 -29.92 2.56 5.70
N GLY A 78 -29.33 2.88 4.55
CA GLY A 78 -29.93 3.80 3.59
C GLY A 78 -28.95 4.32 2.55
N THR A 79 -29.48 5.02 1.55
CA THR A 79 -28.70 5.57 0.43
C THR A 79 -27.83 6.75 0.86
N ILE A 80 -28.28 7.56 1.83
CA ILE A 80 -27.52 8.69 2.35
C ILE A 80 -26.33 8.21 3.18
N GLU A 81 -26.55 7.19 4.02
CA GLU A 81 -25.52 6.55 4.86
C GLU A 81 -24.44 5.90 4.00
N LEU A 82 -24.85 5.16 2.96
CA LEU A 82 -23.93 4.59 1.98
C LEU A 82 -23.07 5.67 1.32
N ALA A 83 -23.70 6.76 0.85
CA ALA A 83 -23.00 7.87 0.21
C ALA A 83 -22.02 8.56 1.19
N ALA A 84 -22.42 8.75 2.44
CA ALA A 84 -21.60 9.34 3.48
C ALA A 84 -20.32 8.52 3.74
N VAL A 85 -20.46 7.21 3.97
CA VAL A 85 -19.33 6.30 4.18
C VAL A 85 -18.46 6.20 2.94
N SER A 86 -19.06 6.14 1.74
CA SER A 86 -18.32 6.08 0.49
C SER A 86 -17.44 7.30 0.26
N ILE A 87 -17.99 8.51 0.47
CA ILE A 87 -17.26 9.78 0.32
C ILE A 87 -16.17 9.89 1.36
N GLU A 88 -16.46 9.57 2.62
CA GLU A 88 -15.45 9.62 3.66
C GLU A 88 -14.30 8.64 3.37
N ASN A 89 -14.58 7.36 3.15
CA ASN A 89 -13.53 6.36 2.92
C ASN A 89 -12.72 6.62 1.64
N SER A 90 -13.39 6.99 0.54
CA SER A 90 -12.74 7.08 -0.78
C SER A 90 -12.11 8.44 -1.06
N VAL A 91 -12.69 9.52 -0.53
CA VAL A 91 -12.23 10.88 -0.79
C VAL A 91 -11.47 11.42 0.41
N ILE A 92 -12.10 11.50 1.58
CA ILE A 92 -11.51 12.18 2.75
C ILE A 92 -10.36 11.34 3.33
N ALA A 93 -10.67 10.13 3.77
CA ALA A 93 -9.69 9.18 4.28
C ALA A 93 -8.77 8.67 3.18
N GLY A 94 -9.28 8.47 1.96
CA GLY A 94 -8.47 8.04 0.81
C GLY A 94 -7.31 8.99 0.51
N LEU A 95 -7.56 10.30 0.46
CA LEU A 95 -6.51 11.31 0.27
C LEU A 95 -5.46 11.28 1.41
N CYS A 96 -5.92 11.21 2.65
CA CYS A 96 -5.04 11.18 3.82
C CYS A 96 -4.22 9.89 3.88
N TYR A 97 -4.86 8.75 3.62
CA TYR A 97 -4.23 7.43 3.59
C TYR A 97 -3.12 7.38 2.55
N GLY A 98 -3.36 7.87 1.32
CA GLY A 98 -2.35 7.92 0.27
C GLY A 98 -1.12 8.74 0.68
N LEU A 99 -1.33 9.94 1.24
CA LEU A 99 -0.24 10.79 1.72
C LEU A 99 0.56 10.12 2.84
N MET A 100 -0.14 9.59 3.85
CA MET A 100 0.50 8.98 5.03
C MET A 100 1.20 7.66 4.70
N LEU A 101 0.62 6.84 3.82
CA LEU A 101 1.26 5.63 3.28
C LEU A 101 2.57 5.99 2.58
N GLY A 102 2.53 7.01 1.73
CA GLY A 102 3.71 7.46 1.00
C GLY A 102 4.78 8.05 1.89
N MET A 103 4.42 8.88 2.87
CA MET A 103 5.36 9.37 3.89
C MET A 103 5.98 8.22 4.70
N GLY A 104 5.18 7.21 5.07
CA GLY A 104 5.66 6.02 5.77
C GLY A 104 6.59 5.13 4.94
N SER A 105 6.49 5.14 3.60
CA SER A 105 7.32 4.30 2.73
C SER A 105 8.81 4.65 2.78
N ALA A 106 9.19 5.87 3.16
CA ALA A 106 10.59 6.25 3.40
C ALA A 106 11.26 5.37 4.48
N LEU A 107 10.49 4.87 5.45
CA LEU A 107 10.99 3.97 6.49
C LEU A 107 11.33 2.60 5.95
N GLU A 108 10.69 2.14 4.88
CA GLU A 108 11.03 0.84 4.30
C GLU A 108 12.49 0.81 3.84
N THR A 109 12.93 1.86 3.13
CA THR A 109 14.32 2.02 2.71
C THR A 109 15.27 2.02 3.90
N LEU A 110 14.99 2.89 4.89
CA LEU A 110 15.91 3.13 6.00
C LEU A 110 15.94 1.96 6.97
N CYS A 111 14.78 1.43 7.38
CA CYS A 111 14.71 0.29 8.28
C CYS A 111 15.27 -0.96 7.60
N GLY A 112 14.93 -1.22 6.34
CA GLY A 112 15.42 -2.40 5.64
C GLY A 112 16.94 -2.40 5.42
N GLN A 113 17.51 -1.26 5.02
CA GLN A 113 18.97 -1.14 4.87
C GLN A 113 19.71 -1.29 6.21
N VAL A 114 19.13 -0.78 7.29
CA VAL A 114 19.70 -0.93 8.64
C VAL A 114 19.59 -2.36 9.16
N VAL A 115 18.48 -3.06 8.90
CA VAL A 115 18.35 -4.51 9.18
C VAL A 115 19.39 -5.29 8.38
N GLY A 116 19.53 -5.01 7.09
CA GLY A 116 20.55 -5.63 6.24
C GLY A 116 21.97 -5.44 6.75
N ALA A 117 22.26 -4.26 7.31
CA ALA A 117 23.55 -3.92 7.89
C ALA A 117 23.75 -4.41 9.34
N GLY A 118 22.76 -5.09 9.93
CA GLY A 118 22.84 -5.64 11.31
C GLY A 118 22.72 -4.61 12.44
N LYS A 119 22.39 -3.34 12.16
CA LYS A 119 22.30 -2.26 13.16
C LYS A 119 20.90 -2.10 13.75
N LEU A 120 20.40 -3.15 14.41
CA LEU A 120 18.97 -3.24 14.76
C LEU A 120 18.47 -2.15 15.72
N ASP A 121 19.31 -1.65 16.60
CA ASP A 121 19.03 -0.62 17.61
C ASP A 121 18.41 0.66 17.02
N MET A 122 18.77 1.01 15.79
CA MET A 122 18.30 2.23 15.13
C MET A 122 16.88 2.11 14.55
N LEU A 123 16.31 0.91 14.42
CA LEU A 123 14.95 0.73 13.90
C LEU A 123 13.91 1.43 14.79
N GLY A 124 14.02 1.27 16.11
CA GLY A 124 13.09 1.88 17.07
C GLY A 124 13.14 3.41 17.01
N VAL A 125 14.34 3.97 16.81
CA VAL A 125 14.55 5.41 16.66
C VAL A 125 13.90 5.93 15.38
N TYR A 126 14.03 5.23 14.25
CA TYR A 126 13.38 5.64 13.00
C TYR A 126 11.85 5.56 13.07
N MET A 127 11.33 4.52 13.73
CA MET A 127 9.89 4.40 13.98
C MET A 127 9.37 5.59 14.79
N GLN A 128 10.04 5.93 15.88
CA GLN A 128 9.67 7.09 16.73
C GLN A 128 9.75 8.40 15.95
N ARG A 129 10.82 8.62 15.19
CA ARG A 129 10.98 9.81 14.33
C ARG A 129 9.84 9.92 13.31
N SER A 130 9.42 8.80 12.74
CA SER A 130 8.29 8.77 11.81
C SER A 130 6.96 9.04 12.48
N TRP A 131 6.73 8.54 13.70
CA TRP A 131 5.55 8.90 14.47
C TRP A 131 5.46 10.41 14.68
N LEU A 132 6.56 11.08 15.06
CA LEU A 132 6.57 12.54 15.21
C LEU A 132 6.11 13.23 13.93
N ILE A 133 6.68 12.83 12.79
CA ILE A 133 6.38 13.43 11.49
C ILE A 133 4.92 13.16 11.09
N LEU A 134 4.47 11.91 11.17
CA LEU A 134 3.12 11.53 10.73
C LEU A 134 2.02 12.04 11.67
N LEU A 135 2.29 12.20 12.96
CA LEU A 135 1.35 12.82 13.90
C LEU A 135 1.18 14.31 13.60
N VAL A 136 2.28 15.02 13.30
CA VAL A 136 2.20 16.42 12.83
C VAL A 136 1.45 16.49 11.50
N THR A 137 1.73 15.58 10.55
CA THR A 137 0.97 15.51 9.30
C THR A 137 -0.51 15.23 9.54
N ALA A 138 -0.88 14.30 10.41
CA ALA A 138 -2.28 14.02 10.76
C ALA A 138 -2.97 15.28 11.34
N LEU A 139 -2.27 16.04 12.18
CA LEU A 139 -2.78 17.31 12.69
C LEU A 139 -3.03 18.33 11.56
N LEU A 140 -2.09 18.44 10.60
CA LEU A 140 -2.25 19.32 9.43
C LEU A 140 -3.38 18.87 8.48
N LEU A 141 -3.71 17.58 8.45
CA LEU A 141 -4.80 17.02 7.63
C LEU A 141 -6.17 17.07 8.34
N THR A 142 -6.19 17.28 9.66
CA THR A 142 -7.43 17.36 10.47
C THR A 142 -8.47 18.35 9.91
N PRO A 143 -8.10 19.54 9.39
CA PRO A 143 -9.05 20.46 8.76
C PRO A 143 -9.86 19.84 7.60
N LEU A 144 -9.32 18.85 6.87
CA LEU A 144 -10.05 18.17 5.78
C LEU A 144 -11.26 17.41 6.30
N TYR A 145 -11.17 16.84 7.51
CA TYR A 145 -12.27 16.16 8.19
C TYR A 145 -13.21 17.16 8.86
N VAL A 146 -12.65 18.12 9.59
CA VAL A 146 -13.44 19.10 10.37
C VAL A 146 -14.34 19.95 9.48
N PHE A 147 -13.84 20.37 8.32
CA PHE A 147 -14.59 21.21 7.38
C PHE A 147 -15.22 20.44 6.23
N ALA A 148 -15.31 19.10 6.34
CA ALA A 148 -15.83 18.21 5.31
C ALA A 148 -17.18 18.66 4.72
N THR A 149 -18.16 18.99 5.56
CA THR A 149 -19.47 19.46 5.06
C THR A 149 -19.36 20.70 4.18
N ASN A 150 -18.48 21.65 4.52
CA ASN A 150 -18.38 22.92 3.80
C ASN A 150 -17.70 22.74 2.44
N TRP A 151 -16.56 22.06 2.40
CA TRP A 151 -15.85 21.91 1.12
C TRP A 151 -16.53 20.89 0.21
N LEU A 152 -17.22 19.87 0.74
CA LEU A 152 -18.04 18.97 -0.08
C LEU A 152 -19.16 19.73 -0.80
N ARG A 153 -19.83 20.67 -0.10
CA ARG A 153 -20.81 21.57 -0.74
C ARG A 153 -20.16 22.46 -1.79
N LEU A 154 -18.97 22.99 -1.50
CA LEU A 154 -18.23 23.85 -2.42
C LEU A 154 -17.92 23.13 -3.75
N ILE A 155 -17.60 21.84 -3.70
CA ILE A 155 -17.34 21.02 -4.90
C ILE A 155 -18.62 20.43 -5.52
N GLY A 156 -19.80 20.85 -5.07
CA GLY A 156 -21.10 20.53 -5.70
C GLY A 156 -21.83 19.30 -5.16
N GLN A 157 -21.43 18.74 -4.00
CA GLN A 157 -22.23 17.68 -3.37
C GLN A 157 -23.54 18.23 -2.79
N THR A 158 -24.59 17.40 -2.75
CA THR A 158 -25.89 17.80 -2.21
C THR A 158 -25.80 18.15 -0.73
N ALA A 159 -26.73 18.96 -0.23
CA ALA A 159 -26.71 19.44 1.15
C ALA A 159 -26.78 18.30 2.18
N ASP A 160 -27.56 17.25 1.89
CA ASP A 160 -27.75 16.09 2.78
C ASP A 160 -26.53 15.17 2.78
N ILE A 161 -26.00 14.84 1.60
CA ILE A 161 -24.78 14.02 1.47
C ILE A 161 -23.61 14.72 2.15
N SER A 162 -23.44 16.03 1.92
CA SER A 162 -22.34 16.80 2.53
C SER A 162 -22.47 16.86 4.06
N ARG A 163 -23.70 16.96 4.59
CA ARG A 163 -23.94 16.96 6.04
C ARG A 163 -23.62 15.58 6.63
N ALA A 164 -24.12 14.51 6.03
CA ALA A 164 -23.91 13.14 6.51
C ALA A 164 -22.43 12.73 6.40
N ALA A 165 -21.78 12.95 5.26
CA ALA A 165 -20.37 12.67 5.05
C ALA A 165 -19.47 13.49 5.97
N GLY A 166 -19.78 14.77 6.19
CA GLY A 166 -18.99 15.59 7.10
C GLY A 166 -19.16 15.23 8.57
N GLN A 167 -20.37 14.85 8.98
CA GLN A 167 -20.60 14.31 10.33
C GLN A 167 -19.86 12.98 10.52
N PHE A 168 -19.89 12.09 9.53
CA PHE A 168 -19.14 10.83 9.57
C PHE A 168 -17.64 11.09 9.62
N ALA A 169 -17.11 12.03 8.83
CA ALA A 169 -15.70 12.42 8.86
C ALA A 169 -15.27 12.89 10.26
N LEU A 170 -16.09 13.69 10.97
CA LEU A 170 -15.79 14.07 12.35
C LEU A 170 -15.64 12.86 13.28
N TRP A 171 -16.52 11.86 13.15
CA TRP A 171 -16.40 10.62 13.93
C TRP A 171 -15.18 9.78 13.54
N MET A 172 -14.67 9.94 12.32
CA MET A 172 -13.53 9.20 11.79
C MET A 172 -12.17 9.86 12.04
N LEU A 173 -12.14 11.00 12.74
CA LEU A 173 -10.88 11.63 13.18
C LEU A 173 -9.91 10.67 13.89
N PRO A 174 -10.33 9.75 14.80
CA PRO A 174 -9.40 8.83 15.45
C PRO A 174 -8.68 7.88 14.47
N GLN A 175 -9.30 7.54 13.33
CA GLN A 175 -8.69 6.71 12.29
C GLN A 175 -7.50 7.41 11.64
N LEU A 176 -7.59 8.73 11.41
CA LEU A 176 -6.48 9.52 10.86
C LEU A 176 -5.23 9.41 11.73
N PHE A 177 -5.40 9.47 13.06
CA PHE A 177 -4.29 9.28 14.00
C PHE A 177 -3.86 7.82 14.09
N ALA A 178 -4.78 6.86 13.97
CA ALA A 178 -4.42 5.44 13.88
C ALA A 178 -3.52 5.16 12.67
N TYR A 179 -3.73 5.83 11.53
CA TYR A 179 -2.82 5.77 10.38
C TYR A 179 -1.41 6.27 10.72
N ALA A 180 -1.31 7.37 11.48
CA ALA A 180 -0.01 7.94 11.88
C ALA A 180 0.82 6.95 12.70
N PHE A 181 0.16 6.14 13.54
CA PHE A 181 0.82 5.08 14.29
C PHE A 181 1.05 3.81 13.47
N ASN A 182 0.05 3.39 12.69
CA ASN A 182 0.07 2.12 11.97
C ASN A 182 1.16 2.08 10.90
N PHE A 183 1.37 3.14 10.11
CA PHE A 183 2.37 3.07 9.03
C PHE A 183 3.81 2.86 9.53
N PRO A 184 4.30 3.57 10.57
CA PRO A 184 5.64 3.31 11.10
C PRO A 184 5.76 1.96 11.79
N LEU A 185 4.75 1.55 12.58
CA LEU A 185 4.68 0.22 13.19
C LEU A 185 4.76 -0.89 12.13
N ALA A 186 4.00 -0.70 11.05
CA ALA A 186 3.97 -1.60 9.91
C ALA A 186 5.36 -1.76 9.27
N LYS A 187 6.06 -0.65 9.04
CA LYS A 187 7.38 -0.65 8.41
C LYS A 187 8.45 -1.24 9.33
N PHE A 188 8.40 -0.93 10.62
CA PHE A 188 9.28 -1.49 11.64
C PHE A 188 9.20 -3.03 11.67
N LEU A 189 7.99 -3.58 11.70
CA LEU A 189 7.76 -5.03 11.68
C LEU A 189 8.05 -5.65 10.30
N GLN A 190 7.75 -4.94 9.21
CA GLN A 190 8.03 -5.38 7.83
C GLN A 190 9.53 -5.56 7.58
N ALA A 191 10.36 -4.59 7.97
CA ALA A 191 11.81 -4.65 7.80
C ALA A 191 12.43 -5.88 8.49
N GLN A 192 11.87 -6.27 9.64
CA GLN A 192 12.26 -7.46 10.40
C GLN A 192 11.58 -8.76 9.93
N SER A 193 10.84 -8.73 8.81
CA SER A 193 10.10 -9.86 8.27
C SER A 193 9.08 -10.49 9.23
N ARG A 194 8.52 -9.71 10.16
CA ARG A 194 7.49 -10.11 11.14
C ARG A 194 6.07 -10.01 10.57
N LEU A 195 5.89 -10.42 9.31
CA LEU A 195 4.66 -10.19 8.54
C LEU A 195 3.52 -11.14 8.91
N MET A 196 3.84 -12.37 9.34
CA MET A 196 2.84 -13.34 9.79
C MET A 196 2.05 -12.84 11.01
N PHE A 197 2.71 -12.16 11.95
CA PHE A 197 2.03 -11.56 13.10
C PHE A 197 1.02 -10.50 12.63
N ARG A 198 1.43 -9.63 11.69
CA ARG A 198 0.54 -8.60 11.14
C ARG A 198 -0.64 -9.19 10.37
N ALA A 199 -0.42 -10.26 9.61
CA ALA A 199 -1.47 -10.99 8.93
C ALA A 199 -2.50 -11.58 9.91
N ALA A 200 -2.03 -12.19 11.00
CA ALA A 200 -2.92 -12.74 12.03
C ALA A 200 -3.76 -11.65 12.74
N VAL A 201 -3.13 -10.52 13.10
CA VAL A 201 -3.83 -9.37 13.69
C VAL A 201 -4.88 -8.81 12.73
N ALA A 202 -4.53 -8.66 11.44
CA ALA A 202 -5.46 -8.14 10.43
C ALA A 202 -6.66 -9.07 10.22
N ALA A 203 -6.46 -10.39 10.16
CA ALA A 203 -7.55 -11.37 10.08
C ALA A 203 -8.45 -11.34 11.32
N GLY A 204 -7.86 -11.40 12.51
CA GLY A 204 -8.62 -11.34 13.76
C GLY A 204 -9.43 -10.05 13.87
N THR A 205 -8.84 -8.92 13.48
CA THR A 205 -9.53 -7.63 13.44
C THR A 205 -10.69 -7.65 12.46
N LEU A 206 -10.52 -8.20 11.26
CA LEU A 206 -11.60 -8.28 10.26
C LEU A 206 -12.77 -9.12 10.76
N LEU A 207 -12.52 -10.26 11.41
CA LEU A 207 -13.58 -11.09 11.99
C LEU A 207 -14.37 -10.34 13.07
N VAL A 208 -13.66 -9.69 14.00
CA VAL A 208 -14.27 -8.84 15.04
C VAL A 208 -15.04 -7.68 14.40
N HIS A 209 -14.49 -7.06 13.36
CA HIS A 209 -15.11 -5.94 12.64
C HIS A 209 -16.44 -6.33 11.99
N VAL A 210 -16.50 -7.48 11.31
CA VAL A 210 -17.73 -7.99 10.69
C VAL A 210 -18.78 -8.29 11.76
N PHE A 211 -18.39 -8.98 12.84
CA PHE A 211 -19.30 -9.30 13.93
C PHE A 211 -19.86 -8.04 14.62
N LEU A 212 -18.99 -7.06 14.92
CA LEU A 212 -19.41 -5.83 15.59
C LEU A 212 -20.27 -4.93 14.70
N ASN A 213 -20.01 -4.87 13.39
CA ASN A 213 -20.92 -4.17 12.49
C ASN A 213 -22.31 -4.82 12.48
N TRP A 214 -22.39 -6.14 12.34
CA TRP A 214 -23.67 -6.85 12.43
C TRP A 214 -24.39 -6.56 13.74
N LEU A 215 -23.68 -6.65 14.87
CA LEU A 215 -24.27 -6.45 16.20
C LEU A 215 -24.69 -5.00 16.43
N LEU A 216 -23.75 -4.05 16.35
CA LEU A 216 -24.00 -2.66 16.74
C LEU A 216 -24.86 -1.91 15.71
N VAL A 217 -24.60 -2.12 14.42
CA VAL A 217 -25.28 -1.38 13.35
C VAL A 217 -26.66 -1.98 13.07
N LEU A 218 -26.76 -3.28 12.83
CA LEU A 218 -28.04 -3.90 12.41
C LEU A 218 -28.89 -4.37 13.58
N ARG A 219 -28.31 -5.00 14.61
CA ARG A 219 -29.10 -5.60 15.71
C ARG A 219 -29.45 -4.61 16.81
N LEU A 220 -28.50 -3.77 17.21
CA LEU A 220 -28.71 -2.74 18.24
C LEU A 220 -29.15 -1.39 17.68
N GLY A 221 -29.15 -1.21 16.36
CA GLY A 221 -29.66 -0.01 15.71
C GLY A 221 -28.84 1.26 15.96
N TRP A 222 -27.53 1.14 16.23
CA TRP A 222 -26.65 2.32 16.43
C TRP A 222 -26.42 3.12 15.14
N GLY A 223 -26.85 2.58 14.00
CA GLY A 223 -26.79 3.25 12.70
C GLY A 223 -25.37 3.66 12.30
N LEU A 224 -25.29 4.82 11.63
CA LEU A 224 -24.03 5.36 11.11
C LEU A 224 -22.97 5.69 12.18
N PRO A 225 -23.31 6.24 13.37
CA PRO A 225 -22.36 6.34 14.48
C PRO A 225 -21.74 4.99 14.90
N GLY A 226 -22.55 3.93 14.90
CA GLY A 226 -22.08 2.57 15.20
C GLY A 226 -21.04 2.10 14.18
N ALA A 227 -21.28 2.34 12.89
CA ALA A 227 -20.34 2.01 11.83
C ALA A 227 -19.00 2.76 11.98
N ALA A 228 -19.04 4.05 12.30
CA ALA A 228 -17.84 4.85 12.57
C ALA A 228 -17.07 4.33 13.79
N PHE A 229 -17.77 4.01 14.88
CA PHE A 229 -17.16 3.45 16.08
C PHE A 229 -16.44 2.13 15.80
N VAL A 230 -17.10 1.20 15.10
CA VAL A 230 -16.51 -0.12 14.80
C VAL A 230 -15.28 0.01 13.90
N LEU A 231 -15.32 0.88 12.89
CA LEU A 231 -14.17 1.07 12.00
C LEU A 231 -12.98 1.73 12.71
N ASN A 232 -13.21 2.75 13.53
CA ASN A 232 -12.17 3.33 14.37
C ASN A 232 -11.57 2.29 15.32
N LEU A 233 -12.43 1.52 16.00
CA LEU A 233 -12.00 0.48 16.94
C LEU A 233 -11.12 -0.55 16.23
N SER A 234 -11.47 -0.98 15.02
CA SER A 234 -10.66 -1.92 14.23
C SER A 234 -9.26 -1.39 13.93
N TRP A 235 -9.14 -0.13 13.51
CA TRP A 235 -7.81 0.47 13.29
C TRP A 235 -7.00 0.57 14.58
N TRP A 236 -7.63 0.90 15.70
CA TRP A 236 -6.95 0.97 16.99
C TRP A 236 -6.59 -0.40 17.56
N ILE A 237 -7.38 -1.46 17.32
CA ILE A 237 -7.00 -2.85 17.62
C ILE A 237 -5.71 -3.21 16.87
N ILE A 238 -5.62 -2.87 15.58
CA ILE A 238 -4.42 -3.12 14.75
C ILE A 238 -3.20 -2.37 15.31
N VAL A 239 -3.36 -1.09 15.68
CA VAL A 239 -2.27 -0.26 16.24
C VAL A 239 -1.82 -0.80 17.60
N THR A 240 -2.76 -0.98 18.53
CA THR A 240 -2.45 -1.40 19.90
C THR A 240 -1.87 -2.80 19.95
N SER A 241 -2.34 -3.73 19.11
CA SER A 241 -1.75 -5.08 19.00
C SER A 241 -0.31 -5.03 18.52
N GLN A 242 0.01 -4.17 17.53
CA GLN A 242 1.37 -3.99 17.05
C GLN A 242 2.27 -3.33 18.11
N MET A 243 1.77 -2.31 18.82
CA MET A 243 2.50 -1.68 19.92
C MET A 243 2.77 -2.68 21.05
N ALA A 244 1.77 -3.45 21.46
CA ALA A 244 1.92 -4.48 22.49
C ALA A 244 2.97 -5.52 22.09
N TYR A 245 2.93 -6.02 20.85
CA TYR A 245 3.94 -6.96 20.35
C TYR A 245 5.37 -6.40 20.45
N ILE A 246 5.57 -5.13 20.12
CA ILE A 246 6.89 -4.48 20.16
C ILE A 246 7.32 -4.21 21.61
N PHE A 247 6.43 -3.65 22.43
CA PHE A 247 6.75 -3.20 23.79
C PHE A 247 6.91 -4.36 24.78
N LEU A 248 6.26 -5.50 24.54
CA LEU A 248 6.44 -6.73 25.32
C LEU A 248 7.73 -7.49 24.95
N GLY A 249 8.62 -6.90 24.14
CA GLY A 249 9.97 -7.42 23.90
C GLY A 249 10.08 -8.43 22.75
N ALA A 250 9.03 -8.66 21.95
CA ALA A 250 9.08 -9.64 20.86
C ALA A 250 10.05 -9.25 19.72
N CYS A 251 10.52 -8.00 19.71
CA CYS A 251 11.46 -7.45 18.73
C CYS A 251 12.90 -7.34 19.24
N GLY A 252 13.19 -7.75 20.50
CA GLY A 252 14.54 -7.71 21.07
C GLY A 252 15.22 -6.35 20.92
N GLU A 253 16.48 -6.35 20.47
CA GLU A 253 17.31 -5.15 20.31
C GLU A 253 16.76 -4.13 19.31
N ALA A 254 15.83 -4.51 18.43
CA ALA A 254 15.23 -3.57 17.48
C ALA A 254 14.38 -2.49 18.18
N TRP A 255 13.92 -2.74 19.41
CA TRP A 255 13.22 -1.77 20.24
C TRP A 255 13.94 -1.60 21.59
N SER A 256 14.75 -0.55 21.70
CA SER A 256 15.47 -0.19 22.93
C SER A 256 14.69 0.80 23.82
N GLY A 257 13.39 1.00 23.59
CA GLY A 257 12.58 2.01 24.26
C GLY A 257 12.61 3.40 23.60
N PHE A 258 11.97 4.38 24.26
CA PHE A 258 11.90 5.75 23.77
C PHE A 258 13.27 6.44 23.82
N SER A 259 13.58 7.24 22.79
CA SER A 259 14.89 7.88 22.65
C SER A 259 14.80 9.30 22.09
N TRP A 260 15.56 10.22 22.68
CA TRP A 260 15.75 11.57 22.16
C TRP A 260 16.44 11.61 20.78
N LYS A 261 17.08 10.51 20.35
CA LYS A 261 17.60 10.36 18.98
C LYS A 261 16.50 10.50 17.92
N ALA A 262 15.23 10.29 18.27
CA ALA A 262 14.10 10.50 17.37
C ALA A 262 14.01 11.95 16.85
N PHE A 263 14.43 12.93 17.66
CA PHE A 263 14.40 14.36 17.31
C PHE A 263 15.62 14.85 16.49
N HIS A 264 16.60 13.98 16.25
CA HIS A 264 17.77 14.33 15.45
C HIS A 264 17.48 14.20 13.95
N GLN A 265 18.03 15.13 13.15
CA GLN A 265 17.90 15.16 11.68
C GLN A 265 16.46 15.05 11.14
N VAL A 266 15.45 15.50 11.91
CA VAL A 266 14.03 15.40 11.54
C VAL A 266 13.75 16.04 10.18
N TRP A 267 14.32 17.22 9.90
CA TRP A 267 14.09 17.92 8.62
C TRP A 267 14.54 17.12 7.40
N ALA A 268 15.71 16.48 7.47
CA ALA A 268 16.20 15.64 6.39
C ALA A 268 15.29 14.41 6.18
N PHE A 269 14.72 13.88 7.26
CA PHE A 269 13.77 12.78 7.22
C PHE A 269 12.41 13.20 6.66
N VAL A 270 11.94 14.41 6.99
CA VAL A 270 10.73 15.03 6.41
C VAL A 270 10.89 15.13 4.90
N ARG A 271 12.04 15.63 4.40
CA ARG A 271 12.29 15.75 2.95
C ARG A 271 12.18 14.40 2.23
N LEU A 272 12.72 13.33 2.82
CA LEU A 272 12.62 11.98 2.27
C LEU A 272 11.16 11.45 2.30
N SER A 273 10.47 11.67 3.41
CA SER A 273 9.08 11.27 3.60
C SER A 273 8.16 11.98 2.60
N VAL A 274 8.32 13.29 2.42
CA VAL A 274 7.54 14.10 1.47
C VAL A 274 7.81 13.66 0.03
N ALA A 275 9.07 13.39 -0.36
CA ALA A 275 9.38 12.90 -1.70
C ALA A 275 8.69 11.55 -1.99
N SER A 276 8.66 10.66 -0.99
CA SER A 276 8.01 9.36 -1.10
C SER A 276 6.48 9.48 -1.13
N ALA A 277 5.94 10.45 -0.38
CA ALA A 277 4.52 10.81 -0.40
C ALA A 277 4.09 11.32 -1.78
N ILE A 278 4.84 12.26 -2.35
CA ILE A 278 4.58 12.79 -3.69
C ILE A 278 4.59 11.66 -4.73
N MET A 279 5.59 10.77 -4.69
CA MET A 279 5.69 9.65 -5.63
C MET A 279 4.41 8.80 -5.65
N LEU A 280 3.93 8.35 -4.49
CA LEU A 280 2.74 7.51 -4.39
C LEU A 280 1.44 8.29 -4.62
N CYS A 281 1.32 9.53 -4.12
CA CYS A 281 0.14 10.36 -4.38
C CYS A 281 -0.06 10.62 -5.87
N LEU A 282 1.02 10.87 -6.63
CA LEU A 282 0.94 11.05 -8.08
C LEU A 282 0.41 9.80 -8.79
N GLU A 283 0.70 8.60 -8.29
CA GLU A 283 0.15 7.35 -8.83
C GLU A 283 -1.36 7.22 -8.57
N PHE A 284 -1.78 7.44 -7.32
CA PHE A 284 -3.20 7.33 -6.94
C PHE A 284 -4.06 8.43 -7.58
N TRP A 285 -3.61 9.68 -7.52
CA TRP A 285 -4.37 10.83 -8.00
C TRP A 285 -4.49 10.84 -9.52
N TYR A 286 -3.53 10.27 -10.24
CA TYR A 286 -3.63 10.10 -11.69
C TYR A 286 -4.90 9.34 -12.10
N TYR A 287 -5.19 8.22 -11.44
CA TYR A 287 -6.40 7.44 -11.70
C TYR A 287 -7.65 8.24 -11.32
N MET A 288 -7.64 8.93 -10.17
CA MET A 288 -8.77 9.76 -9.73
C MET A 288 -9.12 10.87 -10.71
N VAL A 289 -8.11 11.58 -11.26
CA VAL A 289 -8.33 12.65 -12.24
C VAL A 289 -8.99 12.10 -13.50
N LEU A 290 -8.50 10.97 -14.03
CA LEU A 290 -9.07 10.39 -15.25
C LEU A 290 -10.48 9.84 -15.03
N ILE A 291 -10.75 9.23 -13.88
CA ILE A 291 -12.12 8.80 -13.50
C ILE A 291 -13.05 10.00 -13.39
N LEU A 292 -12.60 11.11 -12.77
CA LEU A 292 -13.37 12.35 -12.69
C LEU A 292 -13.70 12.88 -14.10
N CYS A 293 -12.75 12.83 -15.02
CA CYS A 293 -12.97 13.24 -16.41
C CYS A 293 -14.04 12.40 -17.11
N ALA A 294 -14.24 11.13 -16.74
CA ALA A 294 -15.32 10.31 -17.29
C ALA A 294 -16.72 10.83 -16.91
N GLY A 295 -16.84 11.60 -15.83
CA GLY A 295 -18.08 12.27 -15.43
C GLY A 295 -18.52 13.39 -16.39
N TYR A 296 -17.65 13.85 -17.29
CA TYR A 296 -17.96 14.87 -18.29
C TYR A 296 -18.32 14.29 -19.67
N LEU A 297 -18.45 12.97 -19.79
CA LEU A 297 -18.85 12.31 -21.04
C LEU A 297 -20.35 12.48 -21.31
N LYS A 298 -20.76 12.45 -22.60
CA LYS A 298 -22.17 12.57 -23.03
C LYS A 298 -23.11 11.58 -22.32
N ASN A 299 -22.63 10.36 -22.03
CA ASN A 299 -23.33 9.32 -21.25
C ASN A 299 -22.70 9.13 -19.86
N ALA A 300 -22.51 10.23 -19.12
CA ALA A 300 -21.78 10.25 -17.86
C ALA A 300 -22.27 9.20 -16.86
N LYS A 301 -23.58 9.03 -16.68
CA LYS A 301 -24.13 8.07 -15.70
C LYS A 301 -23.68 6.63 -15.96
N ILE A 302 -23.95 6.10 -17.16
CA ILE A 302 -23.59 4.73 -17.54
C ILE A 302 -22.07 4.55 -17.51
N SER A 303 -21.33 5.57 -17.97
CA SER A 303 -19.87 5.58 -18.03
C SER A 303 -19.22 5.52 -16.66
N VAL A 304 -19.69 6.37 -15.74
CA VAL A 304 -19.19 6.46 -14.37
C VAL A 304 -19.55 5.20 -13.59
N ASP A 305 -20.78 4.68 -13.74
CA ASP A 305 -21.20 3.44 -13.08
C ASP A 305 -20.32 2.26 -13.53
N ALA A 306 -20.12 2.10 -14.85
CA ALA A 306 -19.29 1.00 -15.39
C ALA A 306 -17.81 1.13 -14.97
N ILE A 307 -17.24 2.34 -15.03
CA ILE A 307 -15.86 2.57 -14.56
C ILE A 307 -15.75 2.26 -13.07
N SER A 308 -16.72 2.69 -12.26
CA SER A 308 -16.69 2.50 -10.80
C SER A 308 -16.69 1.02 -10.43
N ILE A 309 -17.50 0.19 -11.12
CA ILE A 309 -17.50 -1.27 -10.95
C ILE A 309 -16.12 -1.85 -11.27
N CYS A 310 -15.56 -1.50 -12.43
CA CYS A 310 -14.25 -2.00 -12.83
C CYS A 310 -13.12 -1.53 -11.90
N MET A 311 -13.18 -0.28 -11.40
CA MET A 311 -12.20 0.27 -10.45
C MET A 311 -12.33 -0.36 -9.07
N ASN A 312 -13.53 -0.79 -8.65
CA ASN A 312 -13.71 -1.53 -7.41
C ASN A 312 -12.98 -2.89 -7.46
N ILE A 313 -13.16 -3.64 -8.55
CA ILE A 313 -12.40 -4.88 -8.80
C ILE A 313 -10.89 -4.60 -8.87
N SER A 314 -10.51 -3.52 -9.55
CA SER A 314 -9.11 -3.07 -9.59
C SER A 314 -8.56 -2.80 -8.19
N GLY A 315 -9.34 -2.19 -7.30
CA GLY A 315 -8.98 -1.93 -5.91
C GLY A 315 -8.51 -3.17 -5.15
N TRP A 316 -9.26 -4.28 -5.22
CA TRP A 316 -8.83 -5.54 -4.60
C TRP A 316 -7.57 -6.12 -5.23
N THR A 317 -7.45 -6.09 -6.56
CA THR A 317 -6.25 -6.60 -7.25
C THR A 317 -5.01 -5.75 -6.97
N ILE A 318 -5.17 -4.44 -6.77
CA ILE A 318 -4.11 -3.53 -6.34
C ILE A 318 -3.63 -3.87 -4.93
N MET A 319 -4.49 -4.33 -4.00
CA MET A 319 -4.04 -4.76 -2.67
C MET A 319 -3.09 -5.96 -2.74
N VAL A 320 -3.30 -6.86 -3.69
CA VAL A 320 -2.36 -7.97 -3.97
C VAL A 320 -1.03 -7.41 -4.50
N ALA A 321 -1.08 -6.48 -5.45
CA ALA A 321 0.12 -5.85 -6.00
C ALA A 321 0.90 -5.04 -4.95
N LEU A 322 0.21 -4.35 -4.03
CA LEU A 322 0.81 -3.65 -2.90
C LEU A 322 1.48 -4.61 -1.91
N GLY A 323 0.92 -5.81 -1.71
CA GLY A 323 1.59 -6.87 -0.96
C GLY A 323 2.92 -7.30 -1.59
N SER A 324 2.96 -7.46 -2.92
CA SER A 324 4.20 -7.71 -3.66
C SER A 324 5.19 -6.55 -3.56
N ASN A 325 4.71 -5.30 -3.67
CA ASN A 325 5.50 -4.07 -3.51
C ASN A 325 6.24 -4.06 -2.15
N ILE A 326 5.52 -4.33 -1.05
CA ILE A 326 6.10 -4.39 0.29
C ILE A 326 7.19 -5.47 0.36
N ALA A 327 6.90 -6.66 -0.16
CA ALA A 327 7.83 -7.78 -0.09
C ALA A 327 9.14 -7.51 -0.83
N ILE A 328 9.07 -6.99 -2.06
CA ILE A 328 10.28 -6.67 -2.83
C ILE A 328 11.02 -5.47 -2.24
N SER A 329 10.31 -4.48 -1.70
CA SER A 329 10.90 -3.32 -1.04
C SER A 329 11.76 -3.75 0.17
N VAL A 330 11.20 -4.61 1.04
CA VAL A 330 11.93 -5.20 2.18
C VAL A 330 13.11 -6.04 1.69
N ARG A 331 12.90 -6.90 0.69
CA ARG A 331 13.95 -7.79 0.18
C ARG A 331 15.13 -7.01 -0.42
N VAL A 332 14.86 -6.03 -1.28
CA VAL A 332 15.89 -5.22 -1.94
C VAL A 332 16.62 -4.34 -0.93
N SER A 333 15.91 -3.69 -0.01
CA SER A 333 16.54 -2.84 1.01
C SER A 333 17.44 -3.64 1.95
N ASN A 334 17.00 -4.84 2.39
CA ASN A 334 17.81 -5.74 3.22
C ASN A 334 19.07 -6.22 2.48
N GLU A 335 18.96 -6.69 1.23
CA GLU A 335 20.14 -7.16 0.47
C GLU A 335 21.11 -6.03 0.13
N LEU A 336 20.62 -4.82 -0.16
CA LEU A 336 21.48 -3.66 -0.38
C LEU A 336 22.18 -3.22 0.92
N GLY A 337 21.47 -3.22 2.05
CA GLY A 337 22.04 -2.95 3.37
C GLY A 337 23.11 -3.96 3.78
N ALA A 338 22.92 -5.23 3.43
CA ALA A 338 23.88 -6.32 3.66
C ALA A 338 25.07 -6.30 2.68
N GLY A 339 25.08 -5.42 1.68
CA GLY A 339 26.15 -5.38 0.68
C GLY A 339 26.09 -6.51 -0.35
N HIS A 340 24.90 -7.07 -0.63
CA HIS A 340 24.67 -8.17 -1.59
C HIS A 340 23.97 -7.71 -2.89
N PRO A 341 24.62 -6.91 -3.75
CA PRO A 341 23.99 -6.31 -4.92
C PRO A 341 23.47 -7.33 -5.95
N LYS A 342 24.12 -8.50 -6.08
CA LYS A 342 23.68 -9.57 -6.99
C LYS A 342 22.38 -10.22 -6.52
N ARG A 343 22.24 -10.45 -5.20
CA ARG A 343 21.02 -11.01 -4.59
C ARG A 343 19.87 -10.02 -4.72
N ALA A 344 20.11 -8.73 -4.47
CA ALA A 344 19.12 -7.67 -4.72
C ALA A 344 18.62 -7.68 -6.17
N LYS A 345 19.55 -7.66 -7.15
CA LYS A 345 19.18 -7.71 -8.59
C LYS A 345 18.37 -8.95 -8.94
N PHE A 346 18.75 -10.13 -8.43
CA PHE A 346 18.03 -11.36 -8.73
C PHE A 346 16.64 -11.39 -8.08
N ALA A 347 16.50 -10.87 -6.85
CA ALA A 347 15.21 -10.73 -6.18
C ALA A 347 14.21 -9.91 -7.02
N VAL A 348 14.69 -8.83 -7.66
CA VAL A 348 13.87 -8.04 -8.59
C VAL A 348 13.34 -8.88 -9.74
N VAL A 349 14.20 -9.68 -10.39
CA VAL A 349 13.79 -10.53 -11.52
C VAL A 349 12.70 -11.51 -11.08
N VAL A 350 12.91 -12.21 -9.95
CA VAL A 350 11.94 -13.18 -9.44
C VAL A 350 10.63 -12.52 -9.06
N ALA A 351 10.67 -11.35 -8.42
CA ALA A 351 9.47 -10.61 -8.04
C ALA A 351 8.68 -10.10 -9.25
N VAL A 352 9.34 -9.54 -10.26
CA VAL A 352 8.67 -9.07 -11.49
C VAL A 352 8.00 -10.23 -12.22
N VAL A 353 8.69 -11.36 -12.39
CA VAL A 353 8.12 -12.57 -13.02
C VAL A 353 6.93 -13.08 -12.21
N THR A 354 7.08 -13.20 -10.89
CA THR A 354 6.01 -13.68 -10.01
C THR A 354 4.79 -12.76 -10.06
N SER A 355 4.99 -11.44 -10.01
CA SER A 355 3.89 -10.47 -10.07
C SER A 355 3.18 -10.48 -11.41
N PHE A 356 3.92 -10.61 -12.51
CA PHE A 356 3.32 -10.77 -13.84
C PHE A 356 2.43 -12.03 -13.91
N LEU A 357 2.89 -13.16 -13.37
CA LEU A 357 2.11 -14.40 -13.34
C LEU A 357 0.86 -14.28 -12.46
N ILE A 358 0.96 -13.61 -11.30
CA ILE A 358 -0.21 -13.33 -10.44
C ILE A 358 -1.21 -12.42 -11.18
N GLY A 359 -0.73 -11.35 -11.82
CA GLY A 359 -1.55 -10.45 -12.62
C GLY A 359 -2.27 -11.19 -13.76
N LEU A 360 -1.56 -12.05 -14.48
CA LEU A 360 -2.13 -12.89 -15.54
C LEU A 360 -3.20 -13.85 -15.00
N PHE A 361 -2.94 -14.48 -13.86
CA PHE A 361 -3.91 -15.38 -13.22
C PHE A 361 -5.19 -14.64 -12.83
N LEU A 362 -5.08 -13.46 -12.20
CA LEU A 362 -6.23 -12.62 -11.83
C LEU A 362 -6.97 -12.11 -13.06
N ALA A 363 -6.26 -11.74 -14.12
CA ALA A 363 -6.83 -11.33 -15.41
C ALA A 363 -7.62 -12.47 -16.06
N VAL A 364 -7.12 -13.72 -16.02
CA VAL A 364 -7.84 -14.90 -16.53
C VAL A 364 -9.13 -15.14 -15.75
N ILE A 365 -9.09 -15.07 -14.41
CA ILE A 365 -10.30 -15.18 -13.58
C ILE A 365 -11.34 -14.12 -13.96
N LEU A 366 -10.91 -12.86 -14.10
CA LEU A 366 -11.79 -11.78 -14.51
C LEU A 366 -12.46 -12.06 -15.86
N ILE A 367 -11.68 -12.53 -16.85
CA ILE A 367 -12.21 -12.81 -18.19
C ILE A 367 -13.19 -13.98 -18.19
N ILE A 368 -12.91 -15.04 -17.43
CA ILE A 368 -13.82 -16.18 -17.28
C ILE A 368 -15.14 -15.73 -16.65
N THR A 369 -15.06 -14.91 -15.60
CA THR A 369 -16.22 -14.43 -14.84
C THR A 369 -16.90 -13.19 -15.43
N ARG A 370 -16.41 -12.66 -16.56
CA ARG A 370 -16.81 -11.33 -17.09
C ARG A 370 -18.29 -11.16 -17.40
N LYS A 371 -19.00 -12.28 -17.62
CA LYS A 371 -20.45 -12.28 -17.86
C LYS A 371 -21.25 -12.28 -16.56
N GLU A 372 -20.67 -12.76 -15.46
CA GLU A 372 -21.41 -13.01 -14.22
C GLU A 372 -21.16 -11.95 -13.17
N PHE A 373 -19.90 -11.54 -12.95
CA PHE A 373 -19.60 -10.60 -11.88
C PHE A 373 -20.35 -9.26 -11.98
N PRO A 374 -20.66 -8.68 -13.16
CA PRO A 374 -21.37 -7.39 -13.23
C PRO A 374 -22.77 -7.44 -12.61
N TYR A 375 -23.40 -8.61 -12.56
CA TYR A 375 -24.72 -8.79 -11.92
C TYR A 375 -24.68 -8.54 -10.41
N ALA A 376 -23.53 -8.74 -9.77
CA ALA A 376 -23.37 -8.46 -8.34
C ALA A 376 -23.36 -6.96 -8.03
N PHE A 377 -23.12 -6.10 -9.03
CA PHE A 377 -22.94 -4.65 -8.83
C PHE A 377 -24.10 -3.81 -9.37
N THR A 378 -24.83 -4.26 -10.39
CA THR A 378 -25.88 -3.45 -11.00
C THR A 378 -26.98 -4.28 -11.67
N SER A 379 -28.21 -3.78 -11.58
CA SER A 379 -29.37 -4.30 -12.29
C SER A 379 -29.49 -3.77 -13.72
N SER A 380 -28.84 -2.64 -14.04
CA SER A 380 -28.90 -2.02 -15.37
C SER A 380 -28.24 -2.92 -16.43
N SER A 381 -28.97 -3.25 -17.50
CA SER A 381 -28.43 -4.01 -18.64
C SER A 381 -27.38 -3.22 -19.40
N GLU A 382 -27.57 -1.91 -19.56
CA GLU A 382 -26.65 -1.02 -20.27
C GLU A 382 -25.29 -0.92 -19.56
N VAL A 383 -25.30 -0.80 -18.23
CA VAL A 383 -24.06 -0.77 -17.44
C VAL A 383 -23.36 -2.12 -17.50
N ARG A 384 -24.11 -3.24 -17.39
CA ARG A 384 -23.55 -4.60 -17.52
C ARG A 384 -22.88 -4.83 -18.87
N GLU A 385 -23.52 -4.42 -19.95
CA GLU A 385 -22.96 -4.54 -21.30
C GLU A 385 -21.69 -3.70 -21.45
N LEU A 386 -21.68 -2.47 -20.93
CA LEU A 386 -20.47 -1.65 -20.96
C LEU A 386 -19.33 -2.27 -20.13
N VAL A 387 -19.61 -2.80 -18.93
CA VAL A 387 -18.61 -3.50 -18.12
C VAL A 387 -18.08 -4.75 -18.84
N TYR A 388 -18.96 -5.52 -19.49
CA TYR A 388 -18.57 -6.67 -20.31
C TYR A 388 -17.59 -6.27 -21.43
N GLN A 389 -17.85 -5.16 -22.11
CA GLN A 389 -16.96 -4.61 -23.14
C GLN A 389 -15.63 -4.08 -22.59
N LEU A 390 -15.61 -3.57 -21.35
CA LEU A 390 -14.41 -3.07 -20.68
C LEU A 390 -13.57 -4.16 -20.02
N ALA A 391 -14.14 -5.34 -19.75
CA ALA A 391 -13.44 -6.43 -19.05
C ALA A 391 -12.09 -6.85 -19.69
N PRO A 392 -11.93 -6.93 -21.03
CA PRO A 392 -10.62 -7.16 -21.66
C PRO A 392 -9.59 -6.08 -21.33
N LEU A 393 -10.03 -4.82 -21.29
CA LEU A 393 -9.17 -3.70 -20.99
C LEU A 393 -8.78 -3.69 -19.51
N LEU A 394 -9.73 -4.00 -18.63
CA LEU A 394 -9.47 -4.20 -17.20
C LEU A 394 -8.50 -5.36 -16.95
N ALA A 395 -8.60 -6.47 -17.68
CA ALA A 395 -7.67 -7.60 -17.57
C ALA A 395 -6.21 -7.20 -17.92
N ILE A 396 -6.03 -6.39 -18.97
CA ILE A 396 -4.73 -5.81 -19.33
C ILE A 396 -4.25 -4.87 -18.21
N THR A 397 -5.14 -4.02 -17.69
CA THR A 397 -4.84 -3.12 -16.57
C THR A 397 -4.40 -3.89 -15.32
N ILE A 398 -5.09 -4.96 -14.92
CA ILE A 398 -4.72 -5.79 -13.76
C ILE A 398 -3.33 -6.39 -13.93
N THR A 399 -3.00 -6.85 -15.15
CA THR A 399 -1.70 -7.45 -15.44
C THR A 399 -0.59 -6.40 -15.35
N ALA A 400 -0.77 -5.23 -15.98
CA ALA A 400 0.18 -4.13 -15.93
C ALA A 400 0.34 -3.58 -14.50
N ASN A 401 -0.78 -3.39 -13.79
CA ASN A 401 -0.82 -2.86 -12.43
C ASN A 401 -0.37 -3.87 -11.38
N ASN A 402 -0.13 -5.13 -11.72
CA ASN A 402 0.57 -6.05 -10.82
C ASN A 402 2.09 -5.88 -10.92
N VAL A 403 2.62 -5.56 -12.10
CA VAL A 403 4.06 -5.39 -12.31
C VAL A 403 4.52 -4.01 -11.81
N GLN A 404 3.76 -2.95 -12.08
CA GLN A 404 4.16 -1.58 -11.76
C GLN A 404 4.45 -1.37 -10.25
N PRO A 405 3.60 -1.79 -9.30
CA PRO A 405 3.86 -1.59 -7.88
C PRO A 405 5.11 -2.34 -7.41
N VAL A 406 5.43 -3.49 -7.99
CA VAL A 406 6.68 -4.21 -7.68
C VAL A 406 7.88 -3.35 -8.05
N LEU A 407 7.90 -2.73 -9.22
CA LEU A 407 8.99 -1.83 -9.62
C LEU A 407 9.06 -0.57 -8.74
N SER A 408 7.92 0.00 -8.35
CA SER A 408 7.90 1.08 -7.36
C SER A 408 8.44 0.61 -6.00
N GLY A 409 8.20 -0.64 -5.62
CA GLY A 409 8.76 -1.27 -4.41
C GLY A 409 10.27 -1.43 -4.49
N VAL A 410 10.81 -1.79 -5.66
CA VAL A 410 12.25 -1.81 -5.91
C VAL A 410 12.85 -0.41 -5.75
N ALA A 411 12.20 0.60 -6.32
CA ALA A 411 12.62 1.99 -6.20
C ALA A 411 12.62 2.46 -4.74
N ILE A 412 11.61 2.09 -3.95
CA ILE A 412 11.59 2.38 -2.51
C ILE A 412 12.75 1.66 -1.82
N GLY A 413 12.91 0.35 -2.02
CA GLY A 413 13.99 -0.42 -1.37
C GLY A 413 15.40 0.09 -1.71
N ALA A 414 15.60 0.56 -2.94
CA ALA A 414 16.86 1.13 -3.41
C ALA A 414 17.08 2.61 -3.03
N GLY A 415 16.01 3.35 -2.71
CA GLY A 415 16.05 4.77 -2.33
C GLY A 415 15.94 5.74 -3.52
N TRP A 416 15.19 5.39 -4.56
CA TRP A 416 15.01 6.16 -5.80
C TRP A 416 13.73 7.00 -5.83
N GLN A 417 13.05 7.20 -4.70
CA GLN A 417 11.69 7.74 -4.66
C GLN A 417 11.57 9.10 -5.36
N ALA A 418 12.55 10.00 -5.16
CA ALA A 418 12.54 11.31 -5.79
C ALA A 418 12.63 11.22 -7.33
N PHE A 419 13.45 10.33 -7.87
CA PHE A 419 13.59 10.14 -9.31
C PHE A 419 12.30 9.56 -9.92
N VAL A 420 11.69 8.58 -9.24
CA VAL A 420 10.42 8.00 -9.67
C VAL A 420 9.28 9.01 -9.59
N ALA A 421 9.28 9.93 -8.62
CA ALA A 421 8.30 11.02 -8.60
C ALA A 421 8.35 11.87 -9.88
N TYR A 422 9.54 12.22 -10.40
CA TYR A 422 9.67 12.93 -11.68
C TYR A 422 9.17 12.10 -12.87
N ILE A 423 9.45 10.80 -12.89
CA ILE A 423 8.93 9.89 -13.91
C ILE A 423 7.41 9.84 -13.87
N ASN A 424 6.82 9.79 -12.67
CA ASN A 424 5.37 9.77 -12.46
C ASN A 424 4.73 11.06 -13.00
N VAL A 425 5.32 12.24 -12.74
CA VAL A 425 4.85 13.52 -13.33
C VAL A 425 4.86 13.44 -14.86
N GLY A 426 5.98 13.04 -15.47
CA GLY A 426 6.10 12.97 -16.92
C GLY A 426 5.15 11.96 -17.56
N SER A 427 5.07 10.75 -16.99
CA SER A 427 4.31 9.65 -17.58
C SER A 427 2.80 9.80 -17.37
N TYR A 428 2.37 10.24 -16.19
CA TYR A 428 0.96 10.34 -15.86
C TYR A 428 0.35 11.67 -16.26
N TYR A 429 1.00 12.79 -15.90
CA TYR A 429 0.39 14.11 -16.02
C TYR A 429 0.73 14.80 -17.33
N LEU A 430 1.95 14.61 -17.86
CA LEU A 430 2.34 15.22 -19.14
C LEU A 430 2.01 14.34 -20.36
N PHE A 431 1.82 13.03 -20.15
CA PHE A 431 1.55 12.08 -21.23
C PHE A 431 0.19 11.39 -21.09
N GLY A 432 -0.03 10.66 -20.00
CA GLY A 432 -1.23 9.84 -19.80
C GLY A 432 -2.54 10.63 -19.76
N ILE A 433 -2.61 11.73 -18.99
CA ILE A 433 -3.81 12.59 -18.92
C ILE A 433 -4.12 13.22 -20.29
N PRO A 434 -3.19 13.94 -20.95
CA PRO A 434 -3.46 14.53 -22.26
C PRO A 434 -3.94 13.52 -23.30
N ILE A 435 -3.33 12.33 -23.38
CA ILE A 435 -3.75 11.27 -24.29
C ILE A 435 -5.15 10.78 -23.95
N GLY A 436 -5.43 10.54 -22.65
CA GLY A 436 -6.76 10.11 -22.21
C GLY A 436 -7.86 11.08 -22.58
N LEU A 437 -7.64 12.38 -22.35
CA LEU A 437 -8.59 13.44 -22.69
C LEU A 437 -8.78 13.57 -24.20
N LEU A 438 -7.68 13.58 -24.96
CA LEU A 438 -7.71 13.69 -26.41
C LEU A 438 -8.47 12.50 -27.04
N LEU A 439 -8.19 11.27 -26.60
CA LEU A 439 -8.90 10.08 -27.09
C LEU A 439 -10.38 10.08 -26.66
N ALA A 440 -10.68 10.47 -25.43
CA ALA A 440 -12.04 10.45 -24.90
C ALA A 440 -12.96 11.49 -25.57
N PHE A 441 -12.48 12.73 -25.72
CA PHE A 441 -13.30 13.87 -26.13
C PHE A 441 -13.13 14.26 -27.60
N LYS A 442 -11.90 14.26 -28.13
CA LYS A 442 -11.65 14.69 -29.52
C LYS A 442 -11.88 13.56 -30.53
N PHE A 443 -11.57 12.33 -30.15
CA PHE A 443 -11.79 11.13 -30.99
C PHE A 443 -13.07 10.36 -30.62
N ASP A 444 -13.91 10.93 -29.75
CA ASP A 444 -15.18 10.36 -29.30
C ASP A 444 -15.10 8.89 -28.81
N LEU A 445 -13.94 8.44 -28.29
CA LEU A 445 -13.78 7.09 -27.73
C LEU A 445 -14.38 6.96 -26.31
N GLY A 446 -14.87 8.06 -25.74
CA GLY A 446 -15.54 8.10 -24.44
C GLY A 446 -14.72 7.43 -23.33
N VAL A 447 -15.34 6.50 -22.60
CA VAL A 447 -14.71 5.77 -21.50
C VAL A 447 -13.47 4.99 -21.94
N LYS A 448 -13.48 4.40 -23.14
CA LYS A 448 -12.33 3.66 -23.66
C LYS A 448 -11.15 4.60 -23.87
N GLY A 449 -11.40 5.83 -24.33
CA GLY A 449 -10.38 6.87 -24.46
C GLY A 449 -9.72 7.24 -23.13
N ILE A 450 -10.53 7.48 -22.09
CA ILE A 450 -10.03 7.73 -20.71
C ILE A 450 -9.15 6.57 -20.25
N TRP A 451 -9.60 5.34 -20.46
CA TRP A 451 -8.92 4.14 -20.03
C TRP A 451 -7.60 3.90 -20.77
N TYR A 452 -7.55 4.17 -22.08
CA TYR A 452 -6.29 4.17 -22.83
C TYR A 452 -5.31 5.21 -22.30
N GLY A 453 -5.80 6.38 -21.88
CA GLY A 453 -5.03 7.35 -21.11
C GLY A 453 -4.37 6.69 -19.90
N MET A 454 -5.16 6.10 -19.01
CA MET A 454 -4.72 5.42 -17.77
C MET A 454 -3.65 4.35 -18.02
N LEU A 455 -3.89 3.50 -19.02
CA LEU A 455 -2.97 2.44 -19.42
C LEU A 455 -1.68 3.00 -20.02
N SER A 456 -1.75 3.98 -20.91
CA SER A 456 -0.59 4.53 -21.61
C SER A 456 0.41 5.17 -20.64
N GLY A 457 -0.06 5.94 -19.67
CA GLY A 457 0.80 6.52 -18.64
C GLY A 457 1.44 5.45 -17.75
N THR A 458 0.68 4.43 -17.35
CA THR A 458 1.17 3.32 -16.54
C THR A 458 2.20 2.47 -17.28
N LEU A 459 1.97 2.16 -18.56
CA LEU A 459 2.90 1.39 -19.39
C LEU A 459 4.18 2.17 -19.66
N LEU A 460 4.10 3.46 -19.95
CA LEU A 460 5.27 4.32 -20.13
C LEU A 460 6.12 4.36 -18.86
N GLN A 461 5.50 4.60 -17.70
CA GLN A 461 6.16 4.61 -16.41
C GLN A 461 6.83 3.25 -16.12
N THR A 462 6.11 2.15 -16.32
CA THR A 462 6.60 0.78 -16.15
C THR A 462 7.82 0.51 -17.04
N MET A 463 7.75 0.89 -18.32
CA MET A 463 8.85 0.73 -19.27
C MET A 463 10.10 1.49 -18.81
N ILE A 464 9.94 2.76 -18.39
CA ILE A 464 11.04 3.57 -17.86
C ILE A 464 11.65 2.92 -16.61
N LEU A 465 10.83 2.43 -15.68
CA LEU A 465 11.30 1.76 -14.47
C LEU A 465 12.04 0.44 -14.78
N VAL A 466 11.56 -0.37 -15.73
CA VAL A 466 12.26 -1.58 -16.19
C VAL A 466 13.62 -1.23 -16.81
N LEU A 467 13.67 -0.21 -17.67
CA LEU A 467 14.90 0.25 -18.30
C LEU A 467 15.90 0.80 -17.27
N MET A 468 15.43 1.60 -16.32
CA MET A 468 16.24 2.11 -15.22
C MET A 468 16.81 0.93 -14.40
N THR A 469 15.93 0.04 -13.93
CA THR A 469 16.30 -1.08 -13.04
C THR A 469 17.25 -2.08 -13.71
N SER A 470 17.10 -2.31 -15.02
CA SER A 470 17.99 -3.18 -15.79
C SER A 470 19.39 -2.57 -16.03
N ARG A 471 19.48 -1.24 -16.16
CA ARG A 471 20.75 -0.51 -16.36
C ARG A 471 21.43 -0.08 -15.06
N THR A 472 20.76 -0.21 -13.92
CA THR A 472 21.32 0.10 -12.60
C THR A 472 22.59 -0.70 -12.33
N LYS A 473 23.65 0.01 -11.92
CA LYS A 473 24.86 -0.58 -11.34
C LYS A 473 24.60 -0.90 -9.87
N TRP A 474 24.06 -2.09 -9.60
CA TRP A 474 23.66 -2.53 -8.26
C TRP A 474 24.78 -2.45 -7.21
N THR A 475 26.04 -2.59 -7.62
CA THR A 475 27.21 -2.39 -6.74
C THR A 475 27.31 -0.95 -6.21
N LYS A 476 26.97 0.05 -7.03
CA LYS A 476 26.91 1.46 -6.61
C LYS A 476 25.76 1.69 -5.62
N GLU A 477 24.63 1.05 -5.83
CA GLU A 477 23.47 1.16 -4.94
C GLU A 477 23.73 0.53 -3.57
N ALA A 478 24.46 -0.59 -3.51
CA ALA A 478 24.90 -1.19 -2.24
C ALA A 478 25.85 -0.25 -1.48
N SER A 479 26.79 0.39 -2.18
CA SER A 479 27.65 1.42 -1.57
C SER A 479 26.84 2.61 -1.05
N ALA A 480 25.88 3.11 -1.83
CA ALA A 480 25.01 4.21 -1.40
C ALA A 480 24.12 3.82 -0.20
N ALA A 481 23.65 2.56 -0.14
CA ALA A 481 22.93 2.04 1.02
C ALA A 481 23.81 2.05 2.27
N ARG A 482 25.07 1.62 2.18
CA ARG A 482 26.02 1.69 3.28
C ARG A 482 26.24 3.13 3.76
N ASP A 483 26.39 4.08 2.84
CA ASP A 483 26.58 5.50 3.19
C ASP A 483 25.33 6.08 3.88
N ARG A 484 24.13 5.68 3.44
CA ARG A 484 22.88 6.01 4.13
C ARG A 484 22.84 5.41 5.54
N VAL A 485 23.21 4.14 5.70
CA VAL A 485 23.26 3.47 7.01
C VAL A 485 24.22 4.20 7.96
N LYS A 486 25.38 4.67 7.49
CA LYS A 486 26.29 5.49 8.29
C LYS A 486 25.65 6.81 8.72
N LYS A 487 25.17 7.58 7.74
CA LYS A 487 24.56 8.91 7.97
C LYS A 487 23.39 8.86 8.96
N TRP A 488 22.54 7.85 8.84
CA TRP A 488 21.31 7.75 9.63
C TRP A 488 21.47 6.90 10.88
N GLY A 489 22.47 6.01 10.92
CA GLY A 489 22.77 5.10 12.01
C GLY A 489 23.49 5.74 13.20
N GLY A 490 23.68 7.05 13.20
CA GLY A 490 24.25 7.79 14.33
C GLY A 490 25.77 7.69 14.47
N GLU A 491 26.47 7.19 13.44
CA GLU A 491 27.91 7.42 13.31
C GLU A 491 28.09 8.86 12.80
N GLU A 492 28.61 9.75 13.64
CA GLU A 492 29.03 11.08 13.19
C GLU A 492 30.04 10.92 12.03
N VAL A 493 29.78 11.62 10.93
CA VAL A 493 30.70 11.74 9.79
C VAL A 493 31.72 12.82 10.09
#